data_AF-A0A5S5C5C0-F1
#
_entry.id   AF-A0A5S5C5C0-F1
#
_cell.length_a   1.000
_cell.length_b   1.000
_cell.length_c   1.000
_cell.angle_alpha   90.00
_cell.angle_beta   90.00
_cell.angle_gamma   90.00
#
_symmetry.space_group_name_H-M   'P 1'
#
loop_
_entity.id
_entity.type
_entity.pdbx_description
1 polymer ?
#
loop_
_entity_poly.entity_id
_entity_poly.type
_entity_poly.pdbx_seq_one_letter_code
_entity_poly.pdbx_strand_id
1 'polypeptide(L)'
;MELENEYLNEKEARIFLKQFTGHNYVFAQGAHRKWGKSEHTPLEEKTPYFQIMPDTVDDGFFNWYVIERSGKQFFELRETCIIHFLNYRIIWLNSKKELK
;
A
#
# COMPACT_ATOMS: atom_id res chain seq x y z
N MET A 1 -32.19 2.20 2.48
CA MET A 1 -31.33 1.12 1.97
C MET A 1 -29.94 1.70 1.93
N GLU A 2 -29.23 1.58 3.04
CA GLU A 2 -27.86 2.06 3.16
C GLU A 2 -27.00 1.14 2.31
N LEU A 3 -26.28 1.70 1.33
CA LEU A 3 -25.22 1.00 0.62
C LEU A 3 -24.14 0.72 1.67
N GLU A 4 -24.21 -0.45 2.32
CA GLU A 4 -23.08 -1.01 3.05
C GLU A 4 -21.95 -1.14 2.03
N ASN A 5 -21.00 -0.20 2.10
CA ASN A 5 -20.01 0.01 1.07
C ASN A 5 -19.30 -1.29 0.68
N GLU A 6 -19.26 -1.51 -0.63
CA GLU A 6 -18.52 -2.54 -1.39
C GLU A 6 -16.99 -2.41 -1.27
N TYR A 7 -16.46 -2.07 -0.09
CA TYR A 7 -15.02 -1.97 0.14
C TYR A 7 -14.45 -3.32 0.57
N LEU A 8 -13.32 -3.70 -0.02
CA LEU A 8 -12.56 -4.89 0.32
C LEU A 8 -12.21 -4.88 1.81
N ASN A 9 -12.64 -5.92 2.53
CA ASN A 9 -12.34 -6.07 3.94
C ASN A 9 -10.82 -6.24 4.13
N GLU A 10 -10.26 -5.60 5.16
CA GLU A 10 -8.85 -5.69 5.49
C GLU A 10 -8.36 -7.14 5.65
N LYS A 11 -9.17 -8.01 6.27
CA LYS A 11 -8.81 -9.43 6.43
C LYS A 11 -8.60 -10.12 5.08
N GLU A 12 -9.50 -9.88 4.14
CA GLU A 12 -9.45 -10.46 2.79
C GLU A 12 -8.26 -9.88 2.00
N ALA A 13 -8.06 -8.56 2.10
CA ALA A 13 -6.91 -7.89 1.51
C ALA A 13 -5.58 -8.47 1.98
N ARG A 14 -5.43 -8.74 3.29
CA ARG A 14 -4.21 -9.35 3.85
C ARG A 14 -3.99 -10.78 3.37
N ILE A 15 -5.06 -11.58 3.29
CA ILE A 15 -5.00 -12.95 2.74
C ILE A 15 -4.54 -12.90 1.28
N PHE A 16 -5.13 -12.02 0.47
CA PHE A 16 -4.78 -11.85 -0.93
C PHE A 16 -3.31 -11.42 -1.12
N LEU A 17 -2.85 -10.43 -0.35
CA LEU A 17 -1.45 -10.00 -0.37
C LEU A 17 -0.49 -11.14 -0.04
N LYS A 18 -0.81 -11.96 0.98
CA LYS A 18 0.01 -13.12 1.35
C LYS A 18 0.06 -14.18 0.25
N GLN A 19 -1.07 -14.48 -0.39
CA GLN A 19 -1.13 -15.44 -1.49
C GLN A 19 -0.27 -15.00 -2.68
N PHE A 20 -0.27 -13.71 -3.01
CA PHE A 20 0.48 -13.21 -4.17
C PHE A 20 1.97 -12.98 -3.89
N THR A 21 2.31 -12.53 -2.68
CA THR A 21 3.68 -12.13 -2.34
C THR A 21 4.46 -13.20 -1.59
N GLY A 22 3.77 -14.12 -0.91
CA GLY A 22 4.37 -15.05 0.05
C GLY A 22 4.64 -14.46 1.44
N HIS A 23 4.38 -13.16 1.64
CA HIS A 23 4.70 -12.44 2.87
C HIS A 23 3.47 -11.84 3.55
N ASN A 24 3.52 -11.69 4.88
CA ASN A 24 2.45 -11.06 5.63
C ASN A 24 2.60 -9.53 5.55
N TYR A 25 1.55 -8.88 5.06
CA TYR A 25 1.43 -7.43 5.00
C TYR A 25 0.22 -6.95 5.82
N VAL A 26 0.30 -5.72 6.30
CA VAL A 26 -0.75 -5.02 7.04
C VAL A 26 -0.98 -3.64 6.45
N PHE A 27 -2.13 -3.03 6.77
CA PHE A 27 -2.43 -1.65 6.39
C PHE A 27 -2.17 -0.73 7.57
N ALA A 28 -1.19 0.18 7.43
CA ALA A 28 -1.11 1.33 8.30
C ALA A 28 -2.14 2.37 7.84
N GLN A 29 -2.90 2.89 8.81
CA GLN A 29 -3.84 3.99 8.59
C GLN A 29 -3.23 5.28 9.13
N GLY A 30 -3.15 6.30 8.29
CA GLY A 30 -2.75 7.64 8.69
C GLY A 30 -3.84 8.64 8.32
N ALA A 31 -4.40 9.34 9.31
CA ALA A 31 -5.40 10.38 9.06
C ALA A 31 -4.80 11.72 8.56
N HIS A 32 -3.46 11.82 8.41
CA HIS A 32 -2.79 13.13 8.45
C HIS A 32 -1.66 13.38 7.43
N ARG A 33 -1.27 12.44 6.57
CA ARG A 33 -0.07 12.62 5.72
C ARG A 33 -0.33 12.36 4.23
N LYS A 34 -0.72 13.43 3.51
CA LYS A 34 -0.47 13.55 2.07
C LYS A 34 0.95 14.10 1.88
N TRP A 35 1.90 13.27 1.46
CA TRP A 35 3.26 13.78 1.20
C TRP A 35 3.23 14.65 -0.07
N GLY A 36 3.72 15.90 0.01
CA GLY A 36 3.66 16.88 -1.08
C GLY A 36 2.60 17.99 -0.94
N LYS A 37 1.80 18.00 0.15
CA LYS A 37 0.99 19.19 0.51
C LYS A 37 1.78 20.11 1.45
N SER A 38 1.78 21.41 1.15
CA SER A 38 2.40 22.44 2.00
C SER A 38 1.75 22.46 3.40
N GLU A 39 2.50 22.87 4.43
CA GLU A 39 2.03 23.01 5.82
C GLU A 39 0.74 23.84 5.99
N HIS A 40 0.34 24.60 4.97
CA HIS A 40 -0.85 25.45 4.96
C HIS A 40 -2.09 24.86 4.29
N THR A 41 -2.10 23.59 3.86
CA THR A 41 -3.33 22.99 3.33
C THR A 41 -4.24 22.54 4.48
N PRO A 42 -5.51 22.99 4.53
CA PRO A 42 -6.47 22.50 5.51
C PRO A 42 -6.53 20.97 5.49
N LEU A 43 -6.42 20.37 6.67
CA LEU A 43 -6.51 18.93 6.85
C LEU A 43 -7.92 18.48 6.43
N GLU A 44 -8.01 17.63 5.41
CA GLU A 44 -9.26 16.93 5.10
C GLU A 44 -9.43 15.80 6.12
N GLU A 45 -9.93 16.14 7.31
CA GLU A 45 -10.00 15.27 8.50
C GLU A 45 -10.86 14.00 8.35
N LYS A 46 -11.47 13.73 7.19
CA LYS A 46 -12.56 12.74 7.08
C LYS A 46 -12.23 11.45 6.33
N THR A 47 -11.12 11.38 5.58
CA THR A 47 -10.81 10.18 4.78
C THR A 47 -9.54 9.48 5.28
N PRO A 48 -9.62 8.23 5.76
CA PRO A 48 -8.43 7.48 6.16
C PRO A 48 -7.55 7.20 4.94
N TYR A 49 -6.25 7.45 5.08
CA TYR A 49 -5.26 7.04 4.08
C TYR A 49 -4.59 5.74 4.51
N PHE A 50 -4.50 4.80 3.58
CA PHE A 50 -3.94 3.47 3.75
C PHE A 50 -2.55 3.38 3.11
N GLN A 51 -1.63 2.74 3.82
CA GLN A 51 -0.34 2.30 3.30
C GLN A 51 -0.16 0.81 3.63
N ILE A 52 0.33 0.02 2.67
CA ILE A 52 0.78 -1.34 2.94
C ILE A 52 2.17 -1.30 3.60
N MET A 53 2.36 -2.09 4.65
CA MET A 53 3.65 -2.31 5.29
C MET A 53 3.82 -3.78 5.68
N PRO A 54 5.07 -4.29 5.72
CA PRO A 54 5.34 -5.64 6.15
C PRO A 54 4.99 -5.83 7.63
N ASP A 55 4.30 -6.92 7.94
CA ASP A 55 4.04 -7.35 9.34
C ASP A 55 5.32 -7.91 9.98
N THR A 56 6.19 -8.49 9.14
CA THR A 56 7.50 -9.04 9.47
C THR A 56 8.47 -8.72 8.33
N VAL A 57 9.79 -8.78 8.57
CA VAL A 57 10.80 -8.63 7.51
C VAL A 57 10.44 -9.44 6.26
N ASP A 58 10.42 -8.79 5.10
CA ASP A 58 10.12 -9.39 3.81
C ASP A 58 11.41 -9.74 3.03
N ASP A 59 11.30 -10.07 1.76
CA ASP A 59 12.42 -10.43 0.89
C ASP A 59 13.20 -9.21 0.34
N GLY A 60 13.10 -8.07 1.03
CA GLY A 60 13.72 -6.80 0.65
C GLY A 60 12.93 -6.02 -0.39
N PHE A 61 11.77 -6.53 -0.82
CA PHE A 61 10.90 -5.84 -1.76
C PHE A 61 10.38 -4.54 -1.18
N PHE A 62 9.95 -4.54 0.08
CA PHE A 62 9.38 -3.36 0.71
C PHE A 62 10.40 -2.23 0.80
N ASN A 63 11.65 -2.54 1.15
CA ASN A 63 12.73 -1.56 1.18
C ASN A 63 12.97 -0.93 -0.20
N TRP A 64 12.98 -1.74 -1.26
CA TRP A 64 13.05 -1.22 -2.63
C TRP A 64 11.81 -0.39 -2.99
N TYR A 65 10.62 -0.88 -2.67
CA TYR A 65 9.34 -0.24 -2.95
C TYR A 65 9.26 1.15 -2.32
N VAL A 66 9.71 1.31 -1.08
CA VAL A 66 9.67 2.61 -0.40
C VAL A 66 10.68 3.60 -0.98
N ILE A 67 11.79 3.13 -1.53
CA ILE A 67 12.78 3.98 -2.22
C ILE A 67 12.19 4.47 -3.56
N GLU A 68 11.65 3.55 -4.36
CA GLU A 68 11.05 3.88 -5.67
C GLU A 68 9.80 4.76 -5.55
N ARG A 69 9.04 4.59 -4.46
CA ARG A 69 7.81 5.37 -4.20
C ARG A 69 7.89 6.18 -2.92
N SER A 70 9.02 6.84 -2.65
CA SER A 70 9.19 7.65 -1.44
C SER A 70 7.96 8.54 -1.21
N GLY A 71 7.58 9.40 -2.16
CA GLY A 71 6.45 10.33 -2.01
C GLY A 71 5.02 9.80 -2.18
N LYS A 72 4.80 8.51 -2.49
CA LYS A 72 3.49 8.04 -3.03
C LYS A 72 3.01 6.71 -2.43
N GLN A 73 3.06 6.58 -1.10
CA GLN A 73 2.76 5.32 -0.38
C GLN A 73 1.35 5.24 0.21
N PHE A 74 0.64 6.36 0.29
CA PHE A 74 -0.67 6.48 0.92
C PHE A 74 -1.79 6.59 -0.13
N PHE A 75 -2.91 5.91 0.11
CA PHE A 75 -4.07 5.85 -0.78
C PHE A 75 -5.39 5.94 -0.01
N GLU A 76 -6.44 6.45 -0.63
CA GLU A 76 -7.77 6.56 0.02
C GLU A 76 -8.52 5.23 0.09
N LEU A 77 -8.15 4.27 -0.75
CA LEU A 77 -8.78 2.95 -0.84
C LEU A 77 -7.73 1.84 -0.71
N ARG A 78 -8.09 0.76 -0.01
CA ARG A 78 -7.21 -0.41 0.16
C ARG A 78 -6.92 -1.06 -1.18
N GLU A 79 -7.90 -1.13 -2.06
CA GLU A 79 -7.84 -1.71 -3.41
C GLU A 79 -6.79 -0.97 -4.24
N THR A 80 -6.82 0.36 -4.22
CA THR A 80 -5.82 1.19 -4.92
C THR A 80 -4.43 0.94 -4.35
N CYS A 81 -4.31 0.83 -3.02
CA CYS A 81 -3.05 0.50 -2.38
C CYS A 81 -2.51 -0.87 -2.83
N ILE A 82 -3.36 -1.90 -2.87
CA ILE A 82 -3.01 -3.25 -3.32
C ILE A 82 -2.58 -3.26 -4.79
N ILE A 83 -3.36 -2.63 -5.68
CA ILE A 83 -3.05 -2.57 -7.12
C ILE A 83 -1.65 -1.98 -7.33
N HIS A 84 -1.35 -0.84 -6.70
CA HIS A 84 -0.04 -0.23 -6.82
C HIS A 84 1.07 -1.09 -6.21
N PHE A 85 0.83 -1.68 -5.04
CA PHE A 85 1.81 -2.54 -4.38
C PHE A 85 2.18 -3.76 -5.24
N LEU A 86 1.18 -4.44 -5.81
CA LEU A 86 1.40 -5.62 -6.66
C LEU A 86 2.00 -5.27 -8.01
N ASN A 87 1.64 -4.14 -8.61
CA ASN A 87 2.29 -3.66 -9.84
C ASN A 87 3.80 -3.47 -9.63
N TYR A 88 4.20 -2.86 -8.51
CA TYR A 88 5.61 -2.70 -8.18
C TYR A 88 6.29 -4.03 -7.83
N ARG A 89 5.57 -4.97 -7.22
CA ARG A 89 6.08 -6.33 -7.00
C ARG A 89 6.48 -7.00 -8.31
N ILE A 90 5.64 -6.88 -9.35
CA ILE A 90 5.94 -7.41 -10.68
C ILE A 90 7.18 -6.74 -11.28
N ILE A 91 7.26 -5.40 -11.19
CA ILE A 91 8.43 -4.65 -11.68
C ILE A 91 9.72 -5.13 -11.01
N TRP A 92 9.72 -5.26 -9.69
CA TRP A 92 10.88 -5.72 -8.92
C TRP A 92 11.27 -7.17 -9.23
N LEU A 93 10.29 -8.06 -9.41
CA LEU A 93 10.56 -9.44 -9.79
C LEU A 93 11.18 -9.51 -11.20
N ASN A 94 10.77 -8.64 -12.12
CA ASN A 94 11.35 -8.58 -13.46
C ASN A 94 12.76 -7.99 -13.44
N SER A 95 13.02 -6.92 -12.67
CA SER A 95 14.38 -6.35 -12.56
C SER A 95 15.39 -7.33 -11.97
N LYS A 96 14.94 -8.23 -11.07
CA LYS A 96 15.78 -9.32 -10.53
C LYS A 96 16.09 -10.43 -11.53
N LYS A 97 15.26 -10.63 -12.57
CA LYS A 97 15.50 -11.63 -13.62
C LYS A 97 16.54 -11.16 -14.63
N GLU A 98 16.59 -9.86 -14.92
CA GLU A 98 17.57 -9.26 -15.83
C GLU A 98 19.00 -9.24 -15.27
N LEU A 99 19.16 -9.50 -13.97
CA LEU A 99 20.45 -9.57 -13.27
C LEU A 99 21.01 -11.01 -13.15
N LYS A 100 20.34 -12.01 -13.73
CA LYS A 100 20.78 -13.41 -13.77
C LYS A 100 21.16 -13.80 -15.19
#